data_AF-A0A6N0DU32-F1
#
_entry.id   AF-A0A6N0DU32-F1
#
_cell.length_a   1.000
_cell.length_b   1.000
_cell.length_c   1.000
_cell.angle_alpha   90.00
_cell.angle_beta   90.00
_cell.angle_gamma   90.00
#
_symmetry.space_group_name_H-M   'P 1'
#
loop_
_entity.id
_entity.type
_entity.pdbx_description
1 polymer ?
#
loop_
_entity_poly.entity_id
_entity_poly.type
_entity_poly.pdbx_seq_one_letter_code
_entity_poly.pdbx_strand_id
1 'polypeptide(L)'
;MTLALALPCMGSASAMPLDKESCKELKAQHDKQLTPEIEDALARGPDWVKEHLDVAKLDMVREYLELEAKIEFQCRTGRYITDYNNYMPMPLRRPEPPKMQAENQVKASVTTSQARAN
;
A
#
# COMPACT_ATOMS: atom_id res chain seq x y z
N MET A 1 -43.55 7.09 12.86
CA MET A 1 -42.60 5.99 12.59
C MET A 1 -42.25 6.03 11.12
N THR A 2 -41.08 6.55 10.78
CA THR A 2 -40.54 6.52 9.42
C THR A 2 -39.06 6.24 9.56
N LEU A 3 -38.67 4.97 9.35
CA LEU A 3 -37.29 4.57 9.16
C LEU A 3 -36.83 5.10 7.80
N ALA A 4 -35.83 5.97 7.80
CA ALA A 4 -35.03 6.23 6.62
C ALA A 4 -33.68 5.52 6.79
N LEU A 5 -33.55 4.38 6.11
CA LEU A 5 -32.27 3.68 5.91
C LEU A 5 -31.38 4.57 5.04
N ALA A 6 -30.37 5.21 5.63
CA ALA A 6 -29.31 5.89 4.88
C ALA A 6 -28.20 4.89 4.55
N LEU A 7 -27.85 4.83 3.26
CA LEU A 7 -26.84 4.00 2.62
C LEU A 7 -25.54 3.88 3.44
N PRO A 8 -24.93 2.69 3.56
CA PRO A 8 -23.53 2.60 3.93
C PRO A 8 -22.70 3.15 2.76
N CYS A 9 -22.10 4.33 2.97
CA CYS A 9 -20.93 4.73 2.18
C CYS A 9 -19.84 3.68 2.43
N MET A 10 -19.77 2.67 1.55
CA MET A 10 -18.59 1.83 1.38
C MET A 10 -17.51 2.71 0.72
N GLY A 11 -17.00 3.67 1.49
CA GLY A 11 -15.85 4.47 1.11
C GLY A 11 -14.62 3.60 1.30
N SER A 12 -13.99 3.19 0.21
CA SER A 12 -12.56 2.86 0.25
C SER A 12 -11.84 4.10 0.76
N ALA A 13 -11.37 4.05 2.00
CA ALA A 13 -10.60 5.10 2.64
C ALA A 13 -9.20 5.18 2.03
N SER A 14 -9.12 5.58 0.75
CA SER A 14 -7.89 6.05 0.14
C SER A 14 -7.63 7.44 0.69
N ALA A 15 -6.76 7.53 1.70
CA ALA A 15 -6.38 8.80 2.29
C ALA A 15 -5.74 9.67 1.21
N MET A 16 -6.38 10.80 0.90
CA MET A 16 -5.88 11.75 -0.08
C MET A 16 -4.51 12.26 0.40
N PRO A 17 -3.48 12.30 -0.48
CA PRO A 17 -2.16 12.76 -0.08
C PRO A 17 -2.26 14.19 0.46
N LEU A 18 -1.66 14.42 1.62
CA LEU A 18 -1.67 15.72 2.28
C LEU A 18 -0.60 16.63 1.65
N ASP A 19 -0.80 17.95 1.73
CA ASP A 19 0.19 18.92 1.24
C ASP A 19 1.51 18.84 2.02
N LYS A 20 2.61 19.17 1.36
CA LYS A 20 3.97 19.08 1.92
C LYS A 20 4.14 19.94 3.17
N GLU A 21 3.54 21.14 3.22
CA GLU A 21 3.67 22.01 4.39
C GLU A 21 2.89 21.45 5.58
N SER A 22 1.67 20.94 5.34
CA SER A 22 0.88 20.26 6.38
C SER A 22 1.57 19.01 6.91
N CYS A 23 2.30 18.28 6.06
CA CYS A 23 3.09 17.13 6.48
C CYS A 23 4.28 17.49 7.38
N LYS A 24 4.94 18.62 7.14
CA LYS A 24 6.01 19.12 8.03
C LYS A 24 5.45 19.47 9.41
N GLU A 25 4.28 20.11 9.44
CA GLU A 25 3.62 20.47 10.69
C GLU A 25 3.20 19.23 11.49
N LEU A 26 2.58 18.24 10.83
CA LEU A 26 2.24 16.97 11.48
C LEU A 26 3.47 16.24 12.00
N LYS A 27 4.57 16.23 11.25
CA LYS A 27 5.83 15.64 11.71
C LYS A 27 6.38 16.37 12.94
N ALA A 28 6.36 17.69 12.94
CA ALA A 28 6.77 18.48 14.10
C ALA A 28 5.84 18.27 15.31
N GLN A 29 4.55 18.04 15.09
CA GLN A 29 3.60 17.70 16.14
C GLN A 29 3.87 16.31 16.72
N HIS A 30 4.16 15.34 15.85
CA HIS A 30 4.52 13.98 16.24
C HIS A 30 5.77 13.95 17.12
N ASP A 31 6.82 14.67 16.70
CA ASP A 31 8.07 14.74 17.44
C ASP A 31 7.91 15.46 18.79
N LYS A 32 6.93 16.37 18.91
CA LYS A 32 6.57 17.02 20.18
C LYS A 32 5.74 16.15 21.11
N GLN A 33 4.91 15.26 20.56
CA GLN A 33 4.09 14.34 21.34
C GLN A 33 4.85 13.10 21.79
N LEU A 34 6.06 12.86 21.26
CA LEU A 34 6.92 11.76 21.71
C LEU A 34 7.47 12.06 23.11
N THR A 35 6.79 11.54 24.13
CA THR A 35 7.23 11.60 25.53
C THR A 35 7.93 10.28 25.90
N PRO A 36 8.82 10.28 26.92
CA PRO A 36 9.48 9.05 27.36
C PRO A 36 8.48 7.98 27.86
N GLU A 37 7.32 8.39 28.35
CA GLU A 37 6.25 7.47 28.74
C GLU A 37 5.63 6.75 27.53
N ILE A 38 5.42 7.49 26.42
CA ILE A 38 4.93 6.91 25.16
C ILE A 38 6.01 5.99 24.57
N GLU A 39 7.28 6.39 24.58
CA GLU A 39 8.38 5.53 24.13
C GLU A 39 8.45 4.20 24.89
N ASP A 40 8.35 4.23 26.22
CA ASP A 40 8.38 3.01 27.04
C ASP A 40 7.13 2.13 26.78
N ALA A 41 5.96 2.74 26.62
CA ALA A 41 4.73 2.04 26.27
C ALA A 41 4.83 1.35 24.90
N LEU A 42 5.37 2.05 23.89
CA LEU A 42 5.58 1.50 22.55
C LEU A 42 6.64 0.39 22.55
N ALA A 43 7.71 0.53 23.34
CA ALA A 43 8.78 -0.45 23.43
C ALA A 43 8.34 -1.78 24.07
N ARG A 44 7.47 -1.72 25.09
CA ARG A 44 6.97 -2.91 25.79
C ARG A 44 5.81 -3.59 25.06
N GLY A 45 5.06 -2.83 24.27
CA GLY A 45 4.01 -3.33 23.42
C GLY A 45 2.64 -3.48 24.10
N PRO A 46 1.65 -3.98 23.36
CA PRO A 46 0.23 -3.86 23.71
C PRO A 46 -0.19 -4.66 24.94
N ASP A 47 0.48 -5.78 25.23
CA ASP A 47 0.11 -6.61 26.39
C ASP A 47 0.51 -5.96 27.71
N TRP A 48 1.69 -5.35 27.75
CA TRP A 48 2.13 -4.58 28.93
C TRP A 48 1.26 -3.35 29.15
N VAL A 49 0.94 -2.65 28.06
CA VAL A 49 0.14 -1.41 28.09
C VAL A 49 -1.25 -1.62 28.69
N LYS A 50 -1.93 -2.73 28.38
CA LYS A 50 -3.26 -3.06 28.95
C LYS A 50 -3.26 -3.19 30.47
N GLU A 51 -2.14 -3.61 31.05
CA GLU A 51 -2.02 -3.91 32.48
C GLU A 51 -1.44 -2.74 33.29
N HIS A 52 -0.72 -1.82 32.64
CA HIS A 52 0.12 -0.82 33.33
C HIS A 52 -0.20 0.64 33.01
N LEU A 53 -0.97 0.94 31.96
CA LEU A 53 -1.38 2.32 31.66
C LEU A 53 -2.79 2.61 32.15
N ASP A 54 -2.96 3.80 32.73
CA ASP A 54 -4.27 4.38 32.99
C ASP A 54 -4.93 4.87 31.68
N VAL A 55 -6.24 5.10 31.74
CA VAL A 55 -7.04 5.48 30.57
C VAL A 55 -6.53 6.76 29.90
N ALA A 56 -6.09 7.75 30.66
CA ALA A 56 -5.60 9.01 30.09
C ALA A 56 -4.27 8.79 29.34
N LYS A 57 -3.38 7.94 29.86
CA LYS A 57 -2.14 7.56 29.15
C LYS A 57 -2.40 6.70 27.92
N LEU A 58 -3.38 5.79 27.98
CA LEU A 58 -3.81 5.01 26.83
C LEU A 58 -4.30 5.91 25.69
N ASP A 59 -5.09 6.93 26.03
CA ASP A 59 -5.59 7.91 25.05
C ASP A 59 -4.42 8.68 24.41
N MET A 60 -3.40 9.08 25.19
CA MET A 60 -2.20 9.72 24.64
C MET A 60 -1.43 8.82 23.66
N VAL A 61 -1.22 7.54 24.02
CA VAL A 61 -0.56 6.56 23.12
C VAL A 61 -1.39 6.34 21.86
N ARG A 62 -2.71 6.30 21.98
CA ARG A 62 -3.62 6.16 20.84
C ARG A 62 -3.54 7.35 19.90
N GLU A 63 -3.62 8.57 20.43
CA GLU A 63 -3.50 9.80 19.63
C GLU A 63 -2.15 9.86 18.90
N TYR A 64 -1.07 9.45 19.59
CA TYR A 64 0.25 9.35 18.99
C TYR A 64 0.28 8.38 17.79
N LEU A 65 -0.27 7.17 17.95
CA LEU A 65 -0.34 6.17 16.87
C LEU A 65 -1.22 6.63 15.70
N GLU A 66 -2.32 7.32 15.98
CA GLU A 66 -3.19 7.89 14.94
C GLU A 66 -2.45 8.96 14.12
N LEU A 67 -1.65 9.80 14.79
CA LEU A 67 -0.82 10.81 14.14
C LEU A 67 0.31 10.18 13.32
N GLU A 68 0.98 9.16 13.86
CA GLU A 68 2.02 8.40 13.17
C GLU A 68 1.47 7.74 11.90
N ALA A 69 0.32 7.07 11.99
CA ALA A 69 -0.36 6.49 10.83
C ALA A 69 -0.71 7.56 9.79
N LYS A 70 -1.19 8.73 10.23
CA LYS A 70 -1.50 9.85 9.34
C LYS A 70 -0.26 10.29 8.56
N ILE A 71 0.89 10.42 9.21
CA ILE A 71 2.16 10.78 8.56
C ILE A 71 2.57 9.68 7.58
N GLU A 72 2.56 8.42 8.01
CA GLU A 72 3.03 7.28 7.23
C GLU A 72 2.21 7.10 5.94
N PHE A 73 0.88 7.23 6.03
CA PHE A 73 -0.03 7.00 4.90
C PHE A 73 -0.33 8.25 4.05
N GLN A 74 -0.37 9.45 4.64
CA GLN A 74 -0.77 10.66 3.92
C GLN A 74 0.41 11.46 3.35
N CYS A 75 1.59 11.39 3.98
CA CYS A 75 2.71 12.26 3.60
C CYS A 75 3.63 11.70 2.51
N ARG A 76 3.34 10.51 1.95
CA ARG A 76 4.16 9.82 0.92
C ARG A 76 5.68 9.81 1.22
N THR A 77 6.04 9.99 2.49
CA THR A 77 7.38 10.00 3.06
C THR A 77 7.44 9.02 4.24
N GLY A 78 6.55 8.02 4.23
CA GLY A 78 6.62 6.90 5.14
C GLY A 78 7.97 6.19 5.02
N ARG A 79 8.44 5.63 6.14
CA ARG A 79 9.69 4.83 6.23
C ARG A 79 9.69 3.63 5.29
N TYR A 80 8.53 3.23 4.76
CA TYR A 80 8.37 2.10 3.85
C TYR A 80 8.38 2.44 2.35
N ILE A 81 8.49 3.72 1.96
CA ILE A 81 8.83 4.06 0.56
C ILE A 81 10.36 4.10 0.46
N THR A 82 11.00 2.96 0.72
CA THR A 82 12.37 2.75 0.26
C THR A 82 12.33 2.81 -1.25
N ASP A 83 13.24 3.60 -1.83
CA ASP A 83 13.49 3.74 -3.25
C ASP A 83 13.21 2.40 -3.97
N TYR A 84 12.21 2.35 -4.84
CA TYR A 84 11.78 1.12 -5.55
C TYR A 84 12.92 0.47 -6.36
N ASN A 85 14.05 1.17 -6.48
CA ASN A 85 15.30 0.66 -7.03
C ASN A 85 16.03 -0.35 -6.13
N ASN A 86 15.65 -0.50 -4.85
CA ASN A 86 16.31 -1.41 -3.90
C ASN A 86 15.40 -2.62 -3.56
N TYR A 87 15.46 -3.63 -4.44
CA TYR A 87 15.18 -5.05 -4.18
C TYR A 87 13.82 -5.46 -3.60
N MET A 88 12.81 -5.59 -4.47
CA MET A 88 12.02 -6.82 -4.52
C MET A 88 11.64 -7.10 -5.97
N PRO A 89 12.21 -8.12 -6.65
CA PRO A 89 11.69 -8.55 -7.92
C PRO A 89 10.25 -9.02 -7.69
N MET A 90 9.29 -8.29 -8.23
CA MET A 90 7.89 -8.66 -8.14
C MET A 90 7.75 -10.08 -8.71
N PRO A 91 7.13 -11.03 -7.98
CA PRO A 91 7.01 -12.40 -8.47
C PRO A 91 6.34 -12.38 -9.84
N LEU A 92 6.98 -13.00 -10.82
CA LEU A 92 6.49 -13.10 -12.20
C LEU A 92 5.13 -13.81 -12.17
N ARG A 93 4.03 -13.04 -12.19
CA ARG A 93 2.66 -13.56 -12.20
C ARG A 93 2.22 -14.10 -13.57
N ARG A 94 3.12 -14.16 -14.55
CA ARG A 94 2.83 -14.73 -15.86
C ARG A 94 3.71 -15.96 -16.08
N PRO A 95 3.13 -17.18 -16.15
CA PRO A 95 3.88 -18.33 -16.64
C PRO A 95 4.34 -18.04 -18.07
N GLU A 96 5.54 -18.47 -18.45
CA GLU A 96 6.01 -18.32 -19.83
C GLU A 96 4.97 -18.91 -20.79
N PRO A 97 4.60 -18.21 -21.88
CA PRO A 97 3.70 -18.78 -22.86
C PRO A 97 4.30 -20.09 -23.38
N PRO A 98 3.48 -21.13 -23.62
CA PRO A 98 3.97 -22.39 -24.14
C PRO A 98 4.73 -22.11 -25.44
N LYS A 99 5.96 -22.62 -25.55
CA LYS A 99 6.75 -22.55 -26.77
C LYS A 99 6.00 -23.34 -27.84
N MET A 100 5.27 -22.65 -28.71
CA MET A 100 4.78 -23.26 -29.95
C MET A 100 6.02 -23.70 -30.72
N GLN A 101 6.28 -25.01 -30.72
CA GLN A 101 7.25 -25.57 -31.64
C GLN A 101 6.78 -25.20 -33.04
N ALA A 102 7.63 -24.50 -33.78
CA ALA A 102 7.36 -24.08 -35.14
C ALA A 102 6.81 -25.27 -35.92
N GLU A 103 5.54 -25.18 -36.23
CA GLU A 103 4.73 -26.18 -36.92
C GLU A 103 5.33 -26.35 -38.32
N ASN A 104 6.11 -27.40 -38.48
CA ASN A 104 6.52 -27.87 -39.79
C ASN A 104 5.28 -28.47 -40.46
N GLN A 105 4.86 -27.86 -41.57
CA GLN A 105 3.75 -28.23 -42.45
C GLN A 105 2.37 -27.90 -41.86
N VAL A 106 1.49 -27.10 -42.47
CA VAL A 106 0.97 -27.32 -43.83
C VAL A 106 0.49 -26.00 -44.46
N LYS A 107 1.19 -25.60 -45.53
CA LYS A 107 0.69 -25.11 -46.82
C LYS A 107 -0.61 -24.28 -46.84
N ALA A 108 -0.48 -22.96 -46.99
CA ALA A 108 -1.43 -22.18 -47.80
C ALA A 108 -0.87 -20.78 -48.13
N SER A 109 0.18 -20.71 -48.95
CA SER A 109 0.41 -19.63 -49.93
C SER A 109 1.87 -19.70 -50.39
N VAL A 110 2.11 -19.30 -51.63
CA VAL A 110 3.42 -19.29 -52.30
C VAL A 110 3.85 -20.64 -52.87
N THR A 111 3.16 -21.08 -53.93
CA THR A 111 3.90 -21.44 -55.15
C THR A 111 3.10 -21.04 -56.37
N THR A 112 3.16 -19.75 -56.70
CA THR A 112 3.12 -19.32 -58.10
C THR A 112 4.29 -19.99 -58.80
N SER A 113 4.03 -21.10 -59.48
CA SER A 113 4.87 -21.65 -60.54
C SER A 113 3.94 -22.26 -61.59
N GLN A 114 3.19 -21.39 -62.25
CA GLN A 114 2.44 -21.72 -63.45
C GLN A 114 3.39 -21.64 -64.64
N ALA A 115 4.08 -22.75 -64.93
CA ALA A 115 4.74 -22.96 -66.20
C ALA A 115 3.78 -23.71 -67.15
N ARG A 116 3.08 -22.94 -67.97
CA ARG A 116 2.73 -23.12 -69.40
C ARG A 116 2.36 -24.53 -69.91
N ALA A 117 1.11 -24.69 -70.38
CA ALA A 117 0.74 -25.68 -71.41
C ALA A 117 -0.44 -25.18 -72.28
N ASN A 118 -0.26 -25.32 -73.60
CA ASN A 118 -1.07 -24.90 -74.78
C ASN A 118 -0.86 -23.47 -75.26
#